data_AF-A0A443S6W2-F1
#
_entry.id   AF-A0A443S6W2-F1
#
_cell.length_a   1.000
_cell.length_b   1.000
_cell.length_c   1.000
_cell.angle_alpha   90.00
_cell.angle_beta   90.00
_cell.angle_gamma   90.00
#
_symmetry.space_group_name_H-M   'P 1'
#
loop_
_entity.id
_entity.type
_entity.pdbx_description
1 polymer ?
#
loop_
_entity_poly.entity_id
_entity_poly.type
_entity_poly.pdbx_seq_one_letter_code
_entity_poly.pdbx_strand_id
1 'polypeptide(L)'
;MDVDIDPCEDFYQFSCGGWIKNNPRPANKDYWSIFSSLKTKVMKRIKVILDDHKKNDNLALPMIKAQNFYKSCIDTDNRDRYAIQGIKTLLRKLSGCPLIDTNWNEKSYDWQNSLSVLLIHRTDKVTIQQKY
;
A
#
# COMPACT_ATOMS: atom_id res chain seq x y z
N MET A 1 -30.65 -9.21 -0.90
CA MET A 1 -31.85 -8.98 -0.08
C MET A 1 -32.11 -10.18 0.79
N ASP A 2 -32.68 -9.94 1.95
CA ASP A 2 -33.18 -10.91 2.92
C ASP A 2 -34.68 -10.62 3.08
N VAL A 3 -35.51 -11.28 2.27
CA VAL A 3 -36.93 -10.91 2.10
C VAL A 3 -37.81 -11.30 3.30
N ASP A 4 -37.25 -12.07 4.23
CA ASP A 4 -37.93 -12.48 5.47
C ASP A 4 -37.91 -11.37 6.55
N ILE A 5 -37.20 -10.27 6.30
CA ILE A 5 -37.07 -9.13 7.22
C ILE A 5 -38.01 -8.01 6.78
N ASP A 6 -38.77 -7.45 7.72
CA ASP A 6 -39.60 -6.28 7.43
C ASP A 6 -38.72 -5.06 7.10
N PRO A 7 -38.82 -4.48 5.90
CA PRO A 7 -38.04 -3.29 5.53
C PRO A 7 -38.36 -2.05 6.37
N CYS A 8 -39.54 -1.98 7.00
CA CYS A 8 -39.91 -0.87 7.89
C CYS A 8 -39.19 -0.93 9.25
N GLU A 9 -38.78 -2.12 9.68
CA GLU A 9 -38.06 -2.34 10.95
C GLU A 9 -36.53 -2.32 10.76
N ASP A 10 -36.02 -3.03 9.74
CA ASP A 10 -34.58 -3.03 9.41
C ASP A 10 -34.36 -3.10 7.90
N PHE A 11 -34.41 -1.92 7.27
CA PHE A 11 -34.15 -1.78 5.84
C PHE A 11 -32.73 -2.23 5.43
N TYR A 12 -31.74 -2.13 6.33
CA TYR A 12 -30.38 -2.53 6.03
C TYR A 12 -30.29 -4.05 5.92
N GLN A 13 -30.84 -4.78 6.88
CA GLN A 13 -30.87 -6.24 6.83
C GLN A 13 -31.78 -6.74 5.70
N PHE A 14 -32.94 -6.12 5.45
CA PHE A 14 -33.78 -6.47 4.29
C PHE A 14 -33.01 -6.32 2.95
N SER A 15 -32.33 -5.19 2.74
CA SER A 15 -31.65 -4.94 1.47
C SER A 15 -30.35 -5.76 1.33
N CYS A 16 -29.54 -5.83 2.39
CA CYS A 16 -28.17 -6.32 2.37
C CYS A 16 -27.96 -7.67 3.06
N GLY A 17 -28.90 -8.15 3.88
CA GLY A 17 -28.77 -9.37 4.69
C GLY A 17 -28.42 -10.62 3.89
N GLY A 18 -29.02 -10.80 2.71
CA GLY A 18 -28.64 -11.88 1.80
C GLY A 18 -27.20 -11.81 1.30
N TRP A 19 -26.63 -10.60 1.12
CA TRP A 19 -25.21 -10.47 0.78
C TRP A 19 -24.33 -10.83 1.97
N ILE A 20 -24.68 -10.36 3.17
CA ILE A 20 -23.95 -10.62 4.42
C ILE A 20 -23.87 -12.12 4.69
N LYS A 21 -25.00 -12.85 4.57
CA LYS A 21 -25.08 -14.32 4.74
C LYS A 21 -24.14 -15.06 3.76
N ASN A 22 -24.08 -14.62 2.51
CA ASN A 22 -23.32 -15.30 1.45
C ASN A 22 -21.85 -14.83 1.31
N ASN A 23 -21.47 -13.76 2.01
CA ASN A 23 -20.13 -13.17 1.90
C ASN A 23 -19.56 -12.96 3.31
N PRO A 24 -19.26 -14.05 4.06
CA PRO A 24 -18.59 -13.92 5.33
C PRO A 24 -17.24 -13.22 5.15
N ARG A 25 -16.87 -12.39 6.13
CA ARG A 25 -15.60 -11.66 6.10
C ARG A 25 -14.43 -12.64 6.05
N PRO A 26 -13.54 -12.57 5.05
CA PRO A 26 -12.33 -13.39 5.02
C PRO A 26 -11.44 -13.12 6.25
N ALA A 27 -10.75 -14.14 6.75
CA ALA A 27 -9.96 -14.04 7.98
C ALA A 27 -8.85 -12.96 7.93
N ASN A 28 -8.33 -12.64 6.74
CA ASN A 28 -7.29 -11.63 6.54
C ASN A 28 -7.84 -10.23 6.23
N LYS A 29 -9.10 -9.97 6.57
CA LYS A 29 -9.77 -8.68 6.35
C LYS A 29 -10.42 -8.21 7.64
N ASP A 30 -10.22 -6.93 7.96
CA ASP A 30 -10.85 -6.31 9.13
C ASP A 30 -12.34 -6.02 8.90
N TYR A 31 -12.70 -5.70 7.66
CA TYR A 31 -14.08 -5.46 7.22
C TYR A 31 -14.36 -6.09 5.86
N TRP A 32 -15.64 -6.35 5.58
CA TRP A 32 -16.07 -6.89 4.29
C TRP A 32 -17.33 -6.22 3.79
N SER A 33 -17.23 -5.60 2.62
CA SER A 33 -18.32 -4.96 1.91
C SER A 33 -18.24 -5.29 0.42
N ILE A 34 -19.27 -4.90 -0.33
CA ILE A 34 -19.28 -5.02 -1.79
C ILE A 34 -18.05 -4.31 -2.39
N PHE A 35 -17.70 -3.13 -1.87
CA PHE A 35 -16.54 -2.36 -2.35
C PHE A 35 -15.21 -3.06 -2.02
N SER A 36 -15.03 -3.63 -0.83
CA SER A 36 -13.79 -4.35 -0.50
C SER A 36 -13.65 -5.64 -1.31
N SER A 37 -14.77 -6.32 -1.57
CA SER A 37 -14.84 -7.50 -2.44
C SER A 37 -14.45 -7.13 -3.88
N LEU A 38 -15.04 -6.06 -4.42
CA LEU A 38 -14.71 -5.56 -5.76
C LEU A 38 -13.24 -5.13 -5.86
N LYS A 39 -12.74 -4.36 -4.89
CA LYS A 39 -11.32 -3.97 -4.80
C LYS A 39 -10.42 -5.19 -4.80
N THR A 40 -10.76 -6.23 -4.05
CA THR A 40 -10.00 -7.48 -4.03
C THR A 40 -9.97 -8.16 -5.41
N LYS A 41 -11.11 -8.20 -6.13
CA LYS A 41 -11.17 -8.74 -7.50
C LYS A 41 -10.31 -7.93 -8.47
N VAL A 42 -10.37 -6.60 -8.39
CA VAL A 42 -9.56 -5.70 -9.23
C VAL A 42 -8.06 -5.87 -8.95
N MET A 43 -7.66 -5.89 -7.66
CA MET A 43 -6.26 -6.08 -7.28
C MET A 43 -5.71 -7.43 -7.75
N LYS A 44 -6.53 -8.49 -7.74
CA LYS A 44 -6.13 -9.80 -8.32
C LYS A 44 -5.86 -9.71 -9.82
N ARG A 45 -6.67 -8.96 -10.58
CA ARG A 45 -6.44 -8.75 -12.02
C ARG A 45 -5.20 -7.91 -12.27
N ILE A 46 -5.00 -6.84 -11.51
CA ILE A 46 -3.78 -6.01 -11.59
C ILE A 46 -2.54 -6.86 -11.31
N LYS A 47 -2.58 -7.71 -10.28
CA LYS A 47 -1.50 -8.65 -9.98
C LYS A 47 -1.16 -9.52 -11.20
N VAL A 48 -2.15 -10.13 -11.85
CA VAL A 48 -1.95 -10.94 -13.07
C VAL A 48 -1.28 -10.12 -14.18
N ILE A 49 -1.71 -8.86 -14.40
CA ILE A 49 -1.11 -7.98 -15.42
C ILE A 49 0.35 -7.64 -15.10
N LEU A 50 0.67 -7.43 -13.81
CA LEU A 50 2.03 -7.10 -13.37
C LEU A 50 2.96 -8.31 -13.32
N ASP A 51 2.41 -9.51 -13.05
CA ASP A 51 3.11 -10.79 -13.10
C ASP A 51 3.35 -11.27 -14.56
N ASP A 52 2.58 -10.79 -15.53
CA ASP A 52 2.75 -11.13 -16.96
C ASP A 52 3.99 -10.45 -17.56
N HIS A 53 5.12 -11.13 -17.43
CA HIS A 53 6.42 -10.72 -17.97
C HIS A 53 6.67 -11.26 -19.39
N LYS A 54 5.62 -11.54 -20.19
CA LYS A 54 5.84 -11.82 -21.62
C LYS A 54 6.74 -10.74 -22.19
N LYS A 55 7.88 -11.17 -22.75
CA LYS A 55 8.84 -10.33 -23.47
C LYS A 55 8.11 -9.73 -24.66
N ASN A 56 7.44 -8.61 -24.41
CA ASN A 56 6.84 -7.79 -25.43
C ASN A 56 7.73 -6.56 -25.50
N ASP A 57 8.61 -6.58 -26.50
CA ASP A 57 9.60 -5.51 -26.74
C ASP A 57 8.92 -4.16 -27.04
N ASN A 58 7.58 -4.13 -27.17
CA ASN A 58 6.76 -2.94 -27.39
C ASN A 58 6.01 -2.45 -26.14
N LEU A 59 6.36 -2.90 -24.92
CA LEU A 59 5.74 -2.38 -23.71
C LEU A 59 6.05 -0.88 -23.52
N ALA A 60 5.01 -0.08 -23.30
CA ALA A 60 5.16 1.34 -23.01
C ALA A 60 5.97 1.54 -21.70
N LEU A 61 6.83 2.57 -21.68
CA LEU A 61 7.70 2.87 -20.53
C LEU A 61 6.97 2.91 -19.16
N PRO A 62 5.76 3.47 -19.03
CA PRO A 62 5.01 3.41 -17.76
C PRO A 62 4.72 1.99 -17.28
N MET A 63 4.42 1.07 -18.20
CA MET A 63 4.15 -0.34 -17.86
C MET A 63 5.43 -1.04 -17.38
N ILE A 64 6.56 -0.79 -18.04
CA ILE A 64 7.87 -1.32 -17.61
C ILE A 64 8.20 -0.85 -16.19
N LYS A 65 8.01 0.44 -15.90
CA LYS A 65 8.23 1.00 -14.55
C LYS A 65 7.29 0.36 -13.52
N ALA A 66 6.02 0.17 -13.85
CA ALA A 66 5.05 -0.45 -12.96
C ALA A 66 5.42 -1.91 -12.64
N GLN A 67 5.78 -2.70 -13.65
CA GLN A 67 6.21 -4.09 -13.47
C GLN A 67 7.50 -4.19 -12.65
N ASN A 68 8.51 -3.36 -12.94
CA ASN A 68 9.77 -3.35 -12.18
C ASN A 68 9.55 -2.94 -10.72
N PHE A 69 8.72 -1.92 -10.47
CA PHE A 69 8.38 -1.48 -9.12
C PHE A 69 7.60 -2.55 -8.34
N TYR A 70 6.67 -3.25 -9.00
CA TYR A 70 5.97 -4.37 -8.38
C TYR A 70 6.93 -5.53 -8.07
N LYS A 71 7.83 -5.87 -8.99
CA LYS A 71 8.84 -6.91 -8.81
C LYS A 71 9.76 -6.63 -7.63
N SER A 72 10.22 -5.38 -7.45
CA SER A 72 11.05 -5.03 -6.31
C SER A 72 10.33 -5.12 -4.96
N CYS A 73 8.99 -5.01 -4.95
CA CYS A 73 8.18 -5.14 -3.74
C CYS A 73 7.96 -6.60 -3.33
N ILE A 74 7.78 -7.51 -4.29
CA ILE A 74 7.52 -8.92 -4.03
C ILE A 74 8.80 -9.76 -3.83
N ASP A 75 9.97 -9.21 -4.17
CA ASP A 75 11.27 -9.84 -3.96
C ASP A 75 11.67 -9.82 -2.48
N THR A 76 11.22 -10.84 -1.76
CA THR A 76 11.47 -10.99 -0.32
C THR A 76 12.94 -11.23 -0.02
N ASP A 77 13.67 -11.91 -0.89
CA ASP A 77 15.08 -12.25 -0.65
C ASP A 77 15.97 -11.01 -0.64
N ASN A 78 15.79 -10.12 -1.63
CA ASN A 78 16.51 -8.84 -1.65
C ASN A 78 16.05 -7.93 -0.51
N ARG A 79 14.76 -7.91 -0.20
CA ARG A 79 14.24 -7.14 0.94
C ARG A 79 14.89 -7.59 2.23
N ASP A 80 14.88 -8.89 2.53
CA ASP A 80 15.36 -9.41 3.80
C ASP A 80 16.88 -9.26 3.93
N ARG A 81 17.61 -9.30 2.81
CA ARG A 81 19.06 -9.02 2.76
C ARG A 81 19.42 -7.56 3.00
N TYR A 82 18.65 -6.61 2.47
CA TYR A 82 19.09 -5.19 2.39
C TYR A 82 18.20 -4.17 3.12
N ALA A 83 16.98 -4.52 3.54
CA ALA A 83 16.01 -3.56 4.09
C ALA A 83 16.55 -2.80 5.31
N ILE A 84 17.16 -3.50 6.27
CA ILE A 84 17.71 -2.87 7.48
C ILE A 84 18.83 -1.88 7.13
N GLN A 85 19.71 -2.24 6.20
CA GLN A 85 20.80 -1.35 5.78
C GLN A 85 20.28 -0.12 5.03
N GLY A 86 19.23 -0.29 4.21
CA GLY A 86 18.52 0.80 3.56
C GLY A 86 17.93 1.78 4.58
N ILE A 87 17.22 1.28 5.58
CA ILE A 87 16.62 2.11 6.64
C ILE A 87 17.70 2.81 7.46
N LYS A 88 18.78 2.12 7.88
CA LYS A 88 19.90 2.76 8.59
C LYS A 88 20.55 3.89 7.78
N THR A 89 20.61 3.74 6.46
CA THR A 89 21.14 4.78 5.57
C THR A 89 20.20 5.98 5.50
N LEU A 90 18.89 5.76 5.44
CA LEU A 90 17.90 6.84 5.50
C LEU A 90 17.93 7.56 6.84
N LEU A 91 17.98 6.82 7.97
CA LEU A 91 18.02 7.40 9.30
C LEU A 91 19.26 8.28 9.51
N ARG A 92 20.44 7.87 9.01
CA ARG A 92 21.64 8.72 9.04
C ARG A 92 21.47 10.05 8.30
N LYS A 93 20.69 10.08 7.20
CA LYS A 93 20.36 11.34 6.51
C LYS A 93 19.41 12.23 7.31
N LEU A 94 18.62 11.64 8.20
CA LEU A 94 17.68 12.31 9.10
C LEU A 94 18.31 12.58 10.48
N SER A 95 19.63 12.80 10.55
CA SER A 95 20.37 13.05 11.79
C SER A 95 20.31 11.91 12.83
N GLY A 96 20.11 10.68 12.36
CA GLY A 96 20.17 9.45 13.17
C GLY A 96 18.87 9.11 13.91
N CYS A 97 18.92 8.08 14.75
CA CYS A 97 17.79 7.63 15.56
C CYS A 97 18.28 7.20 16.96
N PRO A 98 17.91 7.90 18.05
CA PRO A 98 18.42 7.63 19.39
C PRO A 98 18.11 6.20 19.89
N LEU A 99 17.04 5.58 19.40
CA LEU A 99 16.65 4.23 19.81
C LEU A 99 17.58 3.14 19.25
N ILE A 100 18.26 3.41 18.14
CA ILE A 100 18.99 2.39 17.35
C ILE A 100 20.48 2.73 17.23
N ASP A 101 20.84 4.01 17.31
CA ASP A 101 22.20 4.51 17.18
C ASP A 101 22.74 4.94 18.56
N THR A 102 23.66 4.14 19.11
CA THR A 102 24.30 4.41 20.41
C THR A 102 25.18 5.65 20.40
N ASN A 103 25.61 6.11 19.23
CA ASN A 103 26.44 7.30 19.09
C ASN A 103 25.60 8.55 18.75
N TRP A 104 24.28 8.44 18.81
CA TRP A 104 23.39 9.55 18.56
C TRP A 104 23.61 10.66 19.60
N ASN A 105 23.65 11.90 19.12
CA ASN A 105 23.88 13.08 19.95
C ASN A 105 22.81 14.12 19.70
N GLU A 106 22.04 14.40 20.76
CA GLU A 106 20.95 15.38 20.76
C GLU A 106 21.40 16.76 20.29
N LYS A 107 22.61 17.20 20.68
CA LYS A 107 23.13 18.53 20.30
C LYS A 107 23.39 18.66 18.80
N SER A 108 23.59 17.55 18.11
CA SER A 108 23.81 17.51 16.66
C SER A 108 22.54 17.23 15.85
N TYR A 109 21.41 17.03 16.53
CA TYR A 109 20.15 16.70 15.87
C TYR A 109 19.52 17.94 15.23
N ASP A 110 19.49 17.97 13.89
CA ASP A 110 18.83 19.01 13.11
C ASP A 110 17.41 18.57 12.75
N TRP A 111 16.43 18.99 13.57
CA TRP A 111 15.03 18.63 13.35
C TRP A 111 14.43 19.37 12.14
N GLN A 112 14.89 20.58 11.82
CA GLN A 112 14.39 21.35 10.68
C GLN A 112 14.77 20.64 9.37
N ASN A 113 16.03 20.23 9.23
CA ASN A 113 16.50 19.48 8.08
C ASN A 113 15.82 18.11 7.99
N SER A 114 15.71 17.39 9.12
CA SER A 114 15.04 16.09 9.15
C SER A 114 13.58 16.19 8.72
N LEU A 115 12.86 17.20 9.20
CA LEU A 115 11.48 17.48 8.80
C LEU A 115 11.41 17.88 7.32
N SER A 116 12.30 18.75 6.84
CA SER A 116 12.37 19.17 5.43
C SER A 116 12.53 17.97 4.49
N VAL A 117 13.49 17.09 4.78
CA VAL A 117 13.74 15.85 4.00
C VAL A 117 12.51 14.95 4.01
N LEU A 118 11.86 14.76 5.15
CA LEU A 118 10.64 13.96 5.26
C LEU A 118 9.48 14.58 4.47
N LEU A 119 9.33 15.90 4.49
CA LEU A 119 8.27 16.60 3.76
C LEU A 119 8.47 16.51 2.26
N ILE A 120 9.69 16.68 1.74
CA ILE A 120 10.00 16.52 0.30
C ILE A 120 9.61 15.12 -0.17
N HIS A 121 10.01 14.08 0.57
CA HIS A 121 9.65 12.71 0.23
C HIS A 121 8.14 12.41 0.35
N ARG A 122 7.41 13.17 1.16
CA ARG A 122 5.94 13.09 1.24
C ARG A 122 5.26 13.80 0.07
N THR A 123 5.78 14.96 -0.36
CA THR A 123 5.18 15.79 -1.41
C THR A 123 5.44 15.27 -2.82
N ASP A 124 6.57 14.62 -3.08
CA ASP A 124 6.87 14.05 -4.41
C ASP A 124 5.88 12.95 -4.85
N LYS A 125 5.12 12.37 -3.91
CA LYS A 125 4.02 11.44 -4.23
C LYS A 125 2.69 12.12 -4.57
N VAL A 126 2.50 13.39 -4.20
CA VAL A 126 1.25 14.14 -4.43
C VAL A 126 1.32 14.95 -5.73
N THR A 127 2.49 15.44 -6.11
CA THR A 127 2.64 16.36 -7.25
C THR A 127 2.55 15.69 -8.64
N ILE A 128 2.52 14.35 -8.73
CA ILE A 128 2.37 13.64 -10.02
C ILE A 128 0.89 13.61 -10.50
N GLN A 129 -0.10 13.97 -9.67
CA GLN A 129 -1.52 13.93 -10.04
C GLN A 129 -2.21 15.29 -10.30
N GLN A 130 -1.48 16.41 -10.36
CA GLN A 130 -2.09 17.74 -10.59
C GLN A 130 -1.58 18.49 -11.83
N LYS A 131 -0.95 17.79 -12.78
CA LYS A 131 -0.66 18.36 -14.11
C LYS A 131 -1.31 17.53 -15.21
N TYR A 132 -2.64 17.53 -15.24
CA TYR A 132 -3.50 17.44 -16.43
C TYR A 132 -4.84 18.09 -16.11
#